data_AF-A0A7X2D8J6-F1
#
_entry.id   AF-A0A7X2D8J6-F1
#
_cell.length_a   1.000
_cell.length_b   1.000
_cell.length_c   1.000
_cell.angle_alpha   90.00
_cell.angle_beta   90.00
_cell.angle_gamma   90.00
#
_symmetry.space_group_name_H-M   'P 1'
#
loop_
_entity.id
_entity.type
_entity.pdbx_description
1 polymer ?
#
loop_
_entity_poly.entity_id
_entity_poly.type
_entity_poly.pdbx_seq_one_letter_code
_entity_poly.pdbx_strand_id
1 'polypeptide(L)'
;GVFLQYIPEDKELFRSYSSKEKYESEILSLLSGKRRLNENYLIEPSSFPSENKKVQQLKLTPREEGEYTHILLEIDEKTWLIRRAIFFDWAGNKNEFKFSQIKTDVRLSKKVFELKVPADVEIIEDESDKKSECP
;
A
#
# COMPACT_ATOMS: atom_id res chain seq x y z
N GLY A 1 -3.50 -16.77 5.22
CA GLY A 1 -2.25 -16.78 4.41
C GLY A 1 -1.21 -16.00 5.19
N VAL A 2 0.07 -16.37 5.13
CA VAL A 2 1.09 -15.76 6.00
C VAL A 2 1.58 -14.41 5.47
N PHE A 3 1.73 -13.42 6.34
CA PHE A 3 2.48 -12.19 6.10
C PHE A 3 3.84 -12.29 6.79
N LEU A 4 4.90 -11.89 6.09
CA LEU A 4 6.27 -11.96 6.56
C LEU A 4 6.92 -10.59 6.43
N GLN A 5 7.47 -10.07 7.52
CA GLN A 5 8.25 -8.83 7.55
C GLN A 5 9.62 -9.12 8.14
N TYR A 6 10.66 -8.94 7.34
CA TYR A 6 12.04 -9.09 7.78
C TYR A 6 12.64 -7.70 8.03
N ILE A 7 13.23 -7.51 9.21
CA ILE A 7 13.97 -6.32 9.61
C ILE A 7 15.46 -6.73 9.70
N PRO A 8 16.26 -6.48 8.65
CA PRO A 8 17.64 -6.94 8.59
C PRO A 8 18.53 -6.40 9.70
N GLU A 9 18.30 -5.14 10.11
CA GLU A 9 19.10 -4.43 11.11
C GLU A 9 19.04 -5.12 12.47
N ASP A 10 17.87 -5.63 12.83
CA ASP A 10 17.61 -6.32 14.10
C ASP A 10 17.77 -7.84 14.00
N LYS A 11 17.94 -8.36 12.77
CA LYS A 11 17.90 -9.80 12.44
C LYS A 11 16.60 -10.46 12.93
N GLU A 12 15.48 -9.78 12.73
CA GLU A 12 14.17 -10.26 13.16
C GLU A 12 13.25 -10.53 11.96
N LEU A 13 12.53 -11.65 12.01
CA LEU A 13 11.46 -11.99 11.09
C LEU A 13 10.14 -12.07 11.85
N PHE A 14 9.24 -11.13 11.57
CA PHE A 14 7.87 -11.16 12.05
C PHE A 14 7.03 -12.04 11.13
N ARG A 15 6.33 -13.00 11.74
CA ARG A 15 5.39 -13.90 11.06
C ARG A 15 4.00 -13.70 11.62
N SER A 16 3.06 -13.31 10.76
CA SER A 16 1.67 -13.13 11.12
C SER A 16 0.75 -14.01 10.28
N TYR A 17 -0.23 -14.61 10.95
CA TYR A 17 -1.32 -15.38 10.35
C TYR A 17 -2.64 -14.62 10.32
N SER A 18 -2.69 -13.45 10.97
CA SER A 18 -3.85 -12.56 11.01
C SER A 18 -4.26 -12.09 9.62
N SER A 19 -5.46 -11.53 9.51
CA SER A 19 -5.96 -11.06 8.22
C SER A 19 -4.97 -10.08 7.59
N LYS A 20 -4.70 -10.27 6.28
CA LYS A 20 -3.75 -9.44 5.52
C LYS A 20 -4.07 -7.95 5.61
N GLU A 21 -5.32 -7.60 5.89
CA GLU A 21 -5.80 -6.22 6.01
C GLU A 21 -5.07 -5.43 7.11
N LYS A 22 -4.61 -6.09 8.19
CA LYS A 22 -3.93 -5.40 9.30
C LYS A 22 -2.56 -4.81 8.91
N TYR A 23 -1.89 -5.37 7.91
CA TYR A 23 -0.56 -4.92 7.47
C TYR A 23 -0.55 -4.36 6.05
N GLU A 24 -1.71 -4.26 5.40
CA GLU A 24 -1.79 -3.71 4.06
C GLU A 24 -1.69 -2.19 4.12
N SER A 25 -0.54 -1.67 3.72
CA SER A 25 -0.37 -0.24 3.49
C SER A 25 -1.43 0.27 2.51
N GLU A 26 -1.98 1.45 2.76
CA GLU A 26 -3.04 2.05 1.93
C GLU A 26 -2.66 2.15 0.45
N ILE A 27 -1.36 2.34 0.14
CA ILE A 27 -0.87 2.33 -1.25
C ILE A 27 -1.00 0.96 -1.93
N LEU A 28 -0.78 -0.15 -1.21
CA LEU A 28 -0.98 -1.49 -1.77
C LEU A 28 -2.48 -1.80 -1.94
N SER A 29 -3.33 -1.34 -1.01
CA SER A 29 -4.79 -1.42 -1.13
C SER A 29 -5.30 -0.69 -2.38
N LEU A 30 -4.77 0.50 -2.64
CA LEU A 30 -5.04 1.29 -3.84
C LEU A 30 -4.59 0.57 -5.11
N LEU A 31 -3.33 0.10 -5.16
CA LEU A 31 -2.74 -0.50 -6.37
C LEU A 31 -3.28 -1.90 -6.68
N SER A 32 -3.67 -2.67 -5.67
CA SER A 32 -4.20 -4.03 -5.85
C SER A 32 -5.66 -4.04 -6.29
N GLY A 33 -6.36 -2.91 -6.23
CA GLY A 33 -7.79 -2.81 -6.55
C GLY A 33 -8.70 -3.52 -5.55
N LYS A 34 -8.16 -3.97 -4.40
CA LYS A 34 -8.96 -4.57 -3.32
C LYS A 34 -9.99 -3.60 -2.78
N ARG A 35 -9.63 -2.32 -2.68
CA ARG A 35 -10.60 -1.24 -2.45
C ARG A 35 -11.01 -0.64 -3.78
N ARG A 36 -12.29 -0.75 -4.10
CA ARG A 36 -12.88 -0.09 -5.27
C ARG A 36 -12.94 1.41 -5.04
N LEU A 37 -12.30 2.18 -5.91
CA LEU A 37 -12.14 3.62 -5.73
C LEU A 37 -13.48 4.36 -5.60
N ASN A 38 -14.44 4.05 -6.46
CA ASN A 38 -15.76 4.66 -6.50
C ASN A 38 -16.61 4.38 -5.25
N GLU A 39 -16.41 3.22 -4.62
CA GLU A 39 -17.12 2.79 -3.41
C GLU A 39 -16.50 3.36 -2.15
N ASN A 40 -15.17 3.51 -2.10
CA ASN A 40 -14.43 3.86 -0.88
C ASN A 40 -14.08 5.35 -0.78
N TYR A 41 -14.06 6.07 -1.91
CA TYR A 41 -13.63 7.46 -1.95
C TYR A 41 -14.65 8.34 -2.68
N LEU A 42 -14.72 9.59 -2.24
CA LEU A 42 -15.18 10.70 -3.06
C LEU A 42 -14.02 11.09 -4.00
N ILE A 43 -14.28 11.07 -5.31
CA ILE A 43 -13.29 11.30 -6.35
C ILE A 43 -13.58 12.65 -7.00
N GLU A 44 -12.61 13.56 -6.95
CA GLU A 44 -12.75 14.91 -7.49
C GLU A 44 -11.52 15.25 -8.36
N PRO A 45 -11.68 15.95 -9.48
CA PRO A 45 -10.55 16.57 -10.17
C PRO A 45 -9.83 17.53 -9.23
N SER A 46 -8.50 17.53 -9.22
CA SER A 46 -7.74 18.42 -8.35
C SER A 46 -6.42 18.80 -9.00
N SER A 47 -6.21 20.10 -9.24
CA SER A 47 -4.95 20.59 -9.78
C SER A 47 -3.92 20.78 -8.68
N PHE A 48 -2.75 20.17 -8.82
CA PHE A 48 -1.63 20.34 -7.88
C PHE A 48 -0.29 20.37 -8.64
N PRO A 49 0.81 20.87 -8.03
CA PRO A 49 2.09 20.97 -8.71
C PRO A 49 2.56 19.65 -9.32
N SER A 50 2.74 19.66 -10.64
CA SER A 50 3.21 18.53 -11.45
C SER A 50 4.37 18.95 -12.35
N GLU A 51 5.31 18.03 -12.54
CA GLU A 51 6.39 18.16 -13.51
C GLU A 51 5.93 17.74 -14.93
N ASN A 52 4.77 17.06 -15.03
CA ASN A 52 4.23 16.52 -16.28
C ASN A 52 3.07 17.36 -16.81
N LYS A 53 3.06 17.60 -18.11
CA LYS A 53 2.00 18.41 -18.77
C LYS A 53 0.81 17.60 -19.31
N LYS A 54 0.88 16.26 -19.29
CA LYS A 54 -0.12 15.35 -19.88
C LYS A 54 -0.57 14.34 -18.84
N VAL A 55 -1.19 14.85 -17.78
CA VAL A 55 -1.62 14.06 -16.62
C VAL A 55 -3.02 14.46 -16.18
N GLN A 56 -3.79 13.45 -15.79
CA GLN A 56 -5.01 13.64 -15.02
C GLN A 56 -4.65 13.69 -13.55
N GLN A 57 -5.27 14.62 -12.83
CA GLN A 57 -5.02 14.83 -11.42
C GLN A 57 -6.31 14.70 -10.63
N LEU A 58 -6.32 13.79 -9.67
CA LEU A 58 -7.49 13.46 -8.86
C LEU A 58 -7.16 13.64 -7.38
N LYS A 59 -8.15 14.08 -6.62
CA LYS A 59 -8.20 13.97 -5.16
C LYS A 59 -9.18 12.86 -4.79
N LEU A 60 -8.70 11.93 -3.97
CA LEU A 60 -9.50 10.90 -3.33
C LEU A 60 -9.68 11.27 -1.87
N THR A 61 -10.91 11.53 -1.44
CA THR A 61 -11.24 11.73 -0.03
C THR A 61 -11.93 10.46 0.47
N PRO A 62 -11.39 9.74 1.47
CA PRO A 62 -12.05 8.57 2.04
C PRO A 62 -13.47 8.90 2.49
N ARG A 63 -14.42 7.99 2.23
CA ARG A 63 -15.81 8.15 2.69
C ARG A 63 -15.99 7.86 4.17
N GLU A 64 -15.11 7.03 4.71
CA GLU A 64 -15.02 6.72 6.13
C GLU A 64 -13.72 7.31 6.68
N GLU A 65 -13.76 7.75 7.94
CA GLU A 65 -12.57 8.25 8.62
C GLU A 65 -11.52 7.14 8.75
N GLY A 66 -10.25 7.50 8.59
CA GLY A 66 -9.14 6.58 8.66
C GLY A 66 -7.82 7.31 8.88
N GLU A 67 -6.71 6.64 8.57
CA GLU A 67 -5.37 7.20 8.77
C GLU A 67 -5.12 8.47 7.92
N TYR A 68 -5.72 8.54 6.74
CA TYR A 68 -5.50 9.63 5.78
C TYR A 68 -6.76 10.46 5.59
N THR A 69 -6.58 11.78 5.47
CA THR A 69 -7.66 12.72 5.15
C THR A 69 -7.95 12.76 3.66
N HIS A 70 -6.91 12.63 2.83
CA HIS A 70 -7.05 12.55 1.38
C HIS A 70 -5.78 12.04 0.71
N ILE A 71 -5.94 11.62 -0.55
CA ILE A 71 -4.88 11.16 -1.43
C ILE A 71 -4.94 11.99 -2.72
N LEU A 72 -3.80 12.51 -3.17
CA LEU A 72 -3.67 13.12 -4.50
C LEU A 72 -3.03 12.12 -5.46
N LEU A 73 -3.68 11.86 -6.59
CA LEU A 73 -3.19 10.99 -7.65
C LEU A 73 -2.83 11.79 -8.89
N GLU A 74 -1.64 11.51 -9.44
CA GLU A 74 -1.23 11.94 -10.78
C GLU A 74 -1.22 10.73 -11.69
N ILE A 75 -2.02 10.77 -12.76
CA ILE A 75 -2.25 9.65 -13.68
C ILE A 75 -1.84 10.09 -15.07
N ASP A 76 -1.07 9.25 -15.75
CA ASP A 76 -0.65 9.48 -17.14
C ASP A 76 -1.86 9.39 -18.09
N GLU A 77 -2.14 10.44 -18.86
CA GLU A 77 -3.33 10.52 -19.73
C GLU A 77 -3.36 9.48 -20.85
N LYS A 78 -2.20 8.97 -21.26
CA LYS A 78 -2.09 8.06 -22.39
C LYS A 78 -2.18 6.61 -21.94
N THR A 79 -1.51 6.28 -20.83
CA THR A 79 -1.37 4.91 -20.33
C THR A 79 -2.32 4.59 -19.18
N TRP A 80 -2.92 5.61 -18.57
CA TRP A 80 -3.77 5.52 -17.37
C TRP A 80 -3.06 4.94 -16.14
N LEU A 81 -1.73 4.89 -16.16
CA LEU A 81 -0.93 4.44 -15.03
C LEU A 81 -0.76 5.56 -14.01
N ILE A 82 -0.84 5.22 -12.73
CA ILE A 82 -0.54 6.13 -11.62
C ILE A 82 0.97 6.42 -11.63
N ARG A 83 1.34 7.69 -11.75
CA ARG A 83 2.72 8.20 -11.70
C ARG A 83 3.11 8.68 -10.32
N ARG A 84 2.15 9.25 -9.58
CA ARG A 84 2.39 9.79 -8.24
C ARG A 84 1.16 9.58 -7.37
N ALA A 85 1.39 9.24 -6.11
CA ALA A 85 0.38 9.23 -5.06
C ALA A 85 0.91 9.99 -3.84
N ILE A 86 0.15 10.95 -3.35
CA ILE A 86 0.49 11.73 -2.16
C ILE A 86 -0.59 11.55 -1.13
N PHE A 87 -0.22 11.05 0.04
CA PHE A 87 -1.10 10.82 1.16
C PHE A 87 -0.91 11.93 2.19
N PHE A 88 -2.03 12.46 2.67
CA PHE A 88 -2.06 13.45 3.75
C PHE A 88 -2.83 12.88 4.92
N ASP A 89 -2.24 12.88 6.10
CA ASP A 89 -2.94 12.50 7.34
C ASP A 89 -3.56 13.73 8.03
N TRP A 90 -4.24 13.48 9.15
CA TRP A 90 -4.89 14.53 9.96
C TRP A 90 -3.88 15.41 10.72
N ALA A 91 -2.66 14.91 10.94
CA ALA A 91 -1.57 15.64 11.58
C ALA A 91 -0.80 16.54 10.60
N GLY A 92 -1.12 16.48 9.31
CA GLY A 92 -0.47 17.24 8.25
C GLY A 92 0.79 16.57 7.71
N ASN A 93 1.09 15.32 8.09
CA ASN A 93 2.18 14.58 7.49
C ASN A 93 1.85 14.25 6.02
N LYS A 94 2.90 14.22 5.21
CA LYS A 94 2.82 13.97 3.78
C LYS A 94 3.71 12.78 3.42
N ASN A 95 3.11 11.72 2.89
CA ASN A 95 3.83 10.60 2.30
C ASN A 95 3.67 10.63 0.77
N GLU A 96 4.77 10.70 0.04
CA GLU A 96 4.76 10.81 -1.42
C GLU A 96 5.45 9.61 -2.08
N PHE A 97 4.71 8.94 -2.96
CA PHE A 97 5.19 7.85 -3.79
C PHE A 97 5.30 8.32 -5.24
N LYS A 98 6.49 8.18 -5.84
CA LYS A 98 6.72 8.43 -7.27
C LYS A 98 7.05 7.11 -7.97
N PHE A 99 6.21 6.72 -8.93
CA PHE A 99 6.36 5.48 -9.68
C PHE A 99 7.14 5.71 -10.97
N SER A 100 8.18 4.91 -11.19
CA SER A 100 9.00 4.96 -12.39
C SER A 100 9.24 3.55 -12.93
N GLN A 101 9.64 3.45 -14.21
CA GLN A 101 9.95 2.18 -14.86
C GLN A 101 8.83 1.12 -14.76
N ILE A 102 7.57 1.56 -14.79
CA ILE A 102 6.39 0.70 -14.66
C ILE A 102 6.35 -0.28 -15.85
N LYS A 103 6.20 -1.57 -15.55
CA LYS A 103 5.99 -2.64 -16.52
C LYS A 103 4.66 -3.31 -16.23
N THR A 104 3.78 -3.38 -17.22
CA THR A 104 2.49 -4.06 -17.13
C THR A 104 2.60 -5.48 -17.67
N ASP A 105 1.64 -6.33 -17.32
CA ASP A 105 1.48 -7.69 -17.88
C ASP A 105 2.72 -8.59 -17.71
N VAL A 106 3.54 -8.30 -16.70
CA VAL A 106 4.73 -9.07 -16.38
C VAL A 106 4.32 -10.35 -15.69
N ARG A 107 4.74 -11.49 -16.23
CA ARG A 107 4.60 -12.77 -15.55
C ARG A 107 5.60 -12.86 -14.39
N LEU A 108 5.11 -12.72 -13.17
CA LEU A 108 5.91 -12.87 -11.96
C LEU A 108 6.05 -14.36 -11.59
N SER A 109 7.28 -14.80 -11.31
CA SER A 109 7.53 -16.16 -10.81
C SER A 109 7.22 -16.24 -9.31
N LYS A 110 6.89 -17.44 -8.81
CA LYS A 110 6.62 -17.65 -7.37
C LYS A 110 7.77 -17.20 -6.47
N LYS A 111 9.02 -17.33 -6.95
CA LYS A 111 10.23 -16.92 -6.24
C LYS A 111 10.25 -15.44 -5.84
N VAL A 112 9.51 -14.57 -6.55
CA VAL A 112 9.40 -13.14 -6.20
C VAL A 112 8.68 -12.95 -4.85
N PHE A 113 7.83 -13.90 -4.47
CA PHE A 113 7.04 -13.88 -3.25
C PHE A 113 7.61 -14.82 -2.16
N GLU A 114 8.82 -15.34 -2.36
CA GLU A 114 9.53 -16.17 -1.38
C GLU A 114 10.56 -15.32 -0.66
N LEU A 115 10.41 -15.16 0.66
CA LEU A 115 11.36 -14.43 1.49
C LEU A 115 12.42 -15.40 2.04
N LYS A 116 13.69 -15.15 1.69
CA LYS A 116 14.84 -15.88 2.24
C LYS A 116 15.55 -15.00 3.26
N VAL A 117 15.67 -15.51 4.47
CA VAL A 117 16.38 -14.84 5.57
C VAL A 117 17.63 -15.65 5.97
N PRO A 118 18.66 -15.01 6.54
CA PRO A 118 19.80 -15.69 7.15
C PRO A 118 19.38 -16.69 8.26
N ALA A 119 20.24 -17.66 8.55
CA ALA A 119 19.93 -18.72 9.51
C ALA A 119 19.95 -18.25 10.98
N ASP A 120 20.59 -17.12 11.26
CA ASP A 120 20.72 -16.50 12.58
C ASP A 120 19.63 -15.47 12.88
N VAL A 121 18.57 -15.43 12.06
CA VAL A 121 17.43 -14.53 12.26
C VAL A 121 16.49 -15.09 13.33
N GLU A 122 16.13 -14.23 14.29
CA GLU A 122 15.11 -14.49 15.28
C GLU A 122 13.71 -14.44 14.64
N ILE A 123 12.86 -15.43 14.95
CA ILE A 123 11.50 -15.49 14.41
C ILE A 123 10.52 -15.10 15.51
N ILE A 124 9.75 -14.06 15.25
CA ILE A 124 8.72 -13.54 16.16
C ILE A 124 7.35 -13.89 15.58
N GLU A 125 6.59 -14.71 16.30
CA GLU A 125 5.22 -15.08 15.93
C GLU A 125 4.24 -14.06 16.52
N ASP A 126 3.46 -13.40 15.65
CA ASP A 126 2.37 -12.51 16.10
C ASP A 126 1.15 -13.35 16.50
N GLU A 127 1.02 -13.66 17.79
CA GLU A 127 -0.06 -14.48 18.34
C GLU A 127 -1.38 -13.71 18.60
N SER A 128 -1.58 -12.52 18.01
CA SER A 128 -2.76 -11.68 18.33
C SER A 128 -4.14 -12.34 18.10
N ASP A 129 -4.21 -13.49 17.42
CA ASP A 129 -5.45 -14.27 17.22
C ASP A 129 -5.59 -15.54 18.10
N LYS A 130 -4.64 -15.89 18.98
CA LYS A 130 -4.79 -17.09 19.85
C LYS A 130 -5.76 -16.89 21.03
N LYS A 131 -6.31 -15.70 21.23
CA LYS A 131 -7.20 -15.38 22.38
C LYS A 131 -8.70 -15.50 22.11
N SER A 132 -9.14 -15.85 20.91
CA SER A 132 -10.58 -16.04 20.58
C SER A 132 -11.06 -17.49 20.65
N GLU A 133 -10.20 -18.45 20.98
CA GLU A 133 -10.59 -19.83 21.31
C GLU A 133 -10.22 -20.16 22.76
N CYS A 134 -11.03 -19.68 23.70
CA CYS A 134 -11.24 -20.34 24.99
C CYS A 134 -12.74 -20.69 25.10
N PRO A 135 -13.06 -21.93 25.52
CA PRO A 135 -14.38 -22.56 25.38
C PRO A 135 -15.50 -21.93 26.23
#